data_AF-A0A1X6N978-F1
#
_entry.id   AF-A0A1X6N978-F1
#
_cell.length_a   1.000
_cell.length_b   1.000
_cell.length_c   1.000
_cell.angle_alpha   90.00
_cell.angle_beta   90.00
_cell.angle_gamma   90.00
#
_symmetry.space_group_name_H-M   'P 1'
#
loop_
_entity.id
_entity.type
_entity.pdbx_description
1 polymer ?
#
loop_
_entity_poly.entity_id
_entity_poly.type
_entity_poly.pdbx_seq_one_letter_code
_entity_poly.pdbx_strand_id
1 'polypeptide(L)'
;MSSGSWSSQQTHRPVLPPNPTAMCNWRRVRNHYKRCGHYIDLPEEEIKCEDRYCKFSPAHPPDCVPPECTKRCWQYHQFPEQYNPVIDNICPSCIQIARAQAAAR
;
A
#
# COMPACT_ATOMS: atom_id res chain seq x y z
N MET A 1 9.33 45.82 -9.44
CA MET A 1 8.49 45.04 -8.50
C MET A 1 7.84 43.93 -9.31
N SER A 2 7.92 42.68 -8.82
CA SER A 2 6.98 41.58 -9.12
C SER A 2 7.10 40.94 -10.53
N SER A 3 7.18 39.63 -10.75
CA SER A 3 7.20 38.44 -9.90
C SER A 3 7.71 37.28 -10.76
N GLY A 4 8.57 36.43 -10.22
CA GLY A 4 8.97 35.19 -10.86
C GLY A 4 7.80 34.20 -10.93
N SER A 5 7.65 33.53 -12.07
CA SER A 5 6.74 32.39 -12.21
C SER A 5 7.58 31.12 -12.31
N TRP A 6 7.65 30.38 -11.20
CA TRP A 6 8.14 29.01 -11.16
C TRP A 6 6.93 28.15 -10.83
N SER A 7 6.42 27.42 -11.81
CA SER A 7 5.46 26.34 -11.57
C SER A 7 6.05 25.05 -12.12
N SER A 8 6.93 24.47 -11.30
CA SER A 8 7.34 23.08 -11.39
C SER A 8 6.12 22.20 -11.11
N GLN A 9 5.48 21.71 -12.17
CA GLN A 9 4.42 20.70 -12.05
C GLN A 9 5.06 19.40 -11.58
N GLN A 10 4.88 19.12 -10.29
CA GLN A 10 5.27 17.90 -9.62
C GLN A 10 4.55 16.71 -10.25
N THR A 11 5.35 15.81 -10.82
CA THR A 11 4.97 14.44 -11.13
C THR A 11 4.44 13.78 -9.85
N HIS A 12 3.18 13.35 -9.84
CA HIS A 12 2.63 12.49 -8.80
C HIS A 12 3.30 11.11 -8.87
N ARG A 13 4.51 11.01 -8.31
CA ARG A 13 5.11 9.74 -7.94
C ARG A 13 4.38 9.27 -6.67
N PRO A 14 3.83 8.05 -6.61
CA PRO A 14 3.35 7.51 -5.34
C PRO A 14 4.54 7.54 -4.36
N VAL A 15 4.35 8.21 -3.23
CA VAL A 15 5.30 8.19 -2.12
C VAL A 15 5.33 6.75 -1.61
N LEU A 16 6.29 5.97 -2.08
CA LEU A 16 6.66 4.72 -1.42
C LEU A 16 7.18 5.10 -0.02
N PRO A 17 6.66 4.49 1.06
CA PRO A 17 7.19 4.75 2.39
C PRO A 17 8.69 4.40 2.43
N PRO A 18 9.51 5.17 3.18
CA PRO A 18 10.93 4.92 3.26
C PRO A 18 11.18 3.62 4.06
N ASN A 19 11.87 2.69 3.40
CA ASN A 19 12.76 1.65 3.96
C ASN A 19 12.14 0.29 4.40
N PRO A 20 12.13 -0.75 3.53
CA PRO A 20 11.66 -2.11 3.84
C PRO A 20 12.72 -3.00 4.52
N THR A 21 13.60 -2.45 5.36
CA THR A 21 14.93 -3.06 5.62
C THR A 21 15.04 -4.07 6.76
N ALA A 22 13.96 -4.61 7.33
CA ALA A 22 14.15 -5.68 8.34
C ALA A 22 13.14 -6.83 8.27
N MET A 23 11.85 -6.56 8.04
CA MET A 23 10.83 -7.60 8.20
C MET A 23 9.62 -7.35 7.32
N CYS A 24 9.01 -8.43 6.82
CA CYS A 24 7.72 -8.35 6.15
C CYS A 24 6.63 -7.86 7.12
N ASN A 25 5.69 -7.08 6.62
CA ASN A 25 4.54 -6.60 7.37
C ASN A 25 3.27 -6.67 6.52
N TRP A 26 2.12 -6.59 7.17
CA TRP A 26 0.85 -6.42 6.48
C TRP A 26 0.57 -4.94 6.26
N ARG A 27 -0.21 -4.60 5.25
CA ARG A 27 -0.72 -3.26 5.01
C ARG A 27 -2.24 -3.32 4.90
N ARG A 28 -2.90 -2.46 5.67
CA ARG A 28 -4.34 -2.20 5.56
C ARG A 28 -4.53 -0.96 4.72
N VAL A 29 -5.21 -1.09 3.59
CA VAL A 29 -5.44 0.02 2.66
C VAL A 29 -6.88 0.50 2.74
N ARG A 30 -7.07 1.80 2.96
CA ARG A 30 -8.39 2.46 2.91
C ARG A 30 -8.35 3.65 1.96
N ASN A 31 -8.94 3.49 0.78
CA ASN A 31 -9.00 4.53 -0.23
C ASN A 31 -10.06 5.57 0.12
N HIS A 32 -9.66 6.85 0.17
CA HIS A 32 -10.57 7.98 0.30
C HIS A 32 -10.78 8.65 -1.06
N TYR A 33 -12.03 8.63 -1.56
CA TYR A 33 -12.39 9.20 -2.86
C TYR A 33 -12.90 10.64 -2.72
N LYS A 34 -12.11 11.63 -3.14
CA LYS A 34 -12.41 13.06 -2.92
C LYS A 34 -13.75 13.50 -3.52
N ARG A 35 -14.10 12.98 -4.70
CA ARG A 35 -15.26 13.48 -5.46
C ARG A 35 -16.61 13.04 -4.91
N CYS A 36 -16.64 11.97 -4.12
CA CYS A 36 -17.86 11.47 -3.48
C CYS A 36 -17.74 11.32 -1.95
N GLY A 37 -16.58 11.58 -1.36
CA GLY A 37 -16.32 11.49 0.08
C GLY A 37 -16.33 10.08 0.66
N HIS A 38 -16.42 9.03 -0.18
CA HIS A 38 -16.51 7.66 0.28
C HIS A 38 -15.14 7.07 0.62
N TYR A 39 -15.14 6.22 1.65
CA TYR A 39 -14.02 5.36 2.02
C TYR A 39 -14.30 3.94 1.56
N ILE A 40 -13.29 3.28 0.99
CA ILE A 40 -13.36 1.86 0.64
C ILE A 40 -12.16 1.16 1.25
N ASP A 41 -12.45 0.19 2.12
CA ASP A 41 -11.47 -0.75 2.63
C ASP A 41 -11.11 -1.76 1.55
N LEU A 42 -9.83 -1.95 1.30
CA LEU A 42 -9.30 -2.97 0.40
C LEU A 42 -8.79 -4.17 1.20
N PRO A 43 -8.61 -5.33 0.55
CA PRO A 43 -7.95 -6.47 1.17
C PRO A 43 -6.57 -6.12 1.73
N GLU A 44 -6.17 -6.81 2.79
CA GLU A 44 -4.82 -6.66 3.34
C GLU A 44 -3.77 -7.14 2.33
N GLU A 45 -2.69 -6.38 2.21
CA GLU A 45 -1.58 -6.69 1.31
C GLU A 45 -0.33 -7.00 2.13
N GLU A 46 0.41 -8.05 1.77
CA GLU A 46 1.70 -8.32 2.39
C GLU A 46 2.78 -7.47 1.73
N ILE A 47 3.45 -6.64 2.52
CA ILE A 47 4.63 -5.89 2.09
C ILE A 47 5.85 -6.76 2.39
N LYS A 48 6.51 -7.19 1.33
CA LYS A 48 7.72 -8.01 1.40
C LYS A 48 8.94 -7.15 1.74
N CYS A 49 9.76 -7.66 2.65
CA CYS A 49 11.11 -7.15 2.87
C CYS A 49 12.13 -7.92 2.02
N GLU A 50 13.37 -7.45 2.03
CA GLU A 50 14.52 -8.10 1.37
C GLU A 50 15.51 -8.73 2.38
N ASP A 51 15.12 -8.84 3.66
CA ASP A 51 15.99 -9.40 4.70
C ASP A 51 16.06 -10.94 4.59
N ARG A 52 17.27 -11.47 4.43
CA ARG A 52 17.54 -12.92 4.40
C ARG A 52 17.20 -13.62 5.72
N TYR A 53 17.11 -12.88 6.82
CA TYR A 53 16.73 -13.39 8.13
C TYR A 53 15.22 -13.31 8.38
N CYS A 54 14.39 -12.91 7.42
CA CYS A 54 12.94 -12.98 7.56
C CYS A 54 12.38 -14.20 6.82
N LYS A 55 11.73 -15.14 7.51
CA LYS A 55 11.23 -16.38 6.85
C LYS A 55 10.20 -16.14 5.73
N PHE A 56 9.58 -14.96 5.71
CA PHE A 56 8.57 -14.57 4.73
C PHE A 56 9.16 -13.78 3.55
N SER A 57 10.43 -13.40 3.65
CA SER A 57 11.16 -12.66 2.62
C SER A 57 11.47 -13.57 1.44
N PRO A 58 11.33 -13.07 0.20
CA PRO A 58 11.83 -13.76 -0.99
C PRO A 58 13.35 -14.02 -0.95
N ALA A 59 14.10 -13.22 -0.18
CA ALA A 59 15.54 -13.39 -0.01
C ALA A 59 15.92 -14.43 1.06
N HIS A 60 14.94 -15.04 1.75
CA HIS A 60 15.21 -16.06 2.74
C HIS A 60 15.72 -17.34 2.07
N PRO A 61 16.90 -17.85 2.47
CA PRO A 61 17.48 -19.03 1.84
C PRO A 61 16.62 -20.29 2.09
N PRO A 62 16.43 -21.15 1.07
CA PRO A 62 15.59 -22.35 1.18
C PRO A 62 16.21 -23.43 2.09
N ASP A 63 17.53 -23.39 2.30
CA ASP A 63 18.28 -24.27 3.20
C ASP A 63 18.25 -23.80 4.67
N CYS A 64 17.71 -22.62 4.97
CA CYS A 64 17.53 -22.16 6.34
C CYS A 64 16.28 -22.80 6.97
N VAL A 65 16.50 -23.96 7.59
CA VAL A 65 15.47 -24.80 8.22
C VAL A 65 15.62 -24.86 9.75
N PRO A 66 14.61 -25.33 10.49
CA PRO A 66 14.73 -25.55 11.94
C PRO A 66 15.86 -26.54 12.29
N PRO A 67 16.53 -26.39 13.46
CA PRO A 67 16.21 -25.46 14.56
C PRO A 67 16.85 -24.06 14.41
N GLU A 68 17.81 -23.89 13.50
CA GLU A 68 18.58 -22.65 13.40
C GLU A 68 17.75 -21.48 12.86
N CYS A 69 16.84 -21.74 11.91
CA CYS A 69 15.90 -20.73 11.43
C CYS A 69 15.09 -20.12 12.58
N THR A 70 14.52 -20.94 13.47
CA THR A 70 13.67 -20.45 14.58
C THR A 70 14.41 -19.60 15.61
N LYS A 71 15.74 -19.77 15.73
CA LYS A 71 16.57 -19.01 16.68
C LYS A 71 17.06 -17.68 16.13
N ARG A 72 17.28 -17.60 14.83
CA ARG A 72 17.99 -16.48 14.19
C ARG A 72 17.11 -15.63 13.28
N CYS A 73 16.09 -16.25 12.68
CA CYS A 73 15.24 -15.58 11.71
C CYS A 73 13.98 -15.04 12.38
N TRP A 74 13.44 -13.98 11.82
CA TRP A 74 12.14 -13.44 12.14
C TRP A 74 11.04 -14.45 11.82
N GLN A 75 10.26 -14.79 12.84
CA GLN A 75 9.22 -15.82 12.77
C GLN A 75 7.81 -15.26 12.56
N TYR A 76 7.64 -13.94 12.65
CA TYR A 76 6.35 -13.25 12.62
C TYR A 76 6.42 -12.01 11.73
N HIS A 77 5.27 -11.59 11.19
CA HIS A 77 5.12 -10.31 10.51
C HIS A 77 5.17 -9.16 11.51
N GLN A 78 5.71 -8.03 11.09
CA GLN A 78 5.62 -6.79 11.86
C GLN A 78 4.18 -6.23 11.88
N PHE A 79 3.97 -5.25 12.76
CA PHE A 79 2.66 -4.62 12.93
C PHE A 79 2.13 -4.08 11.59
N PRO A 80 0.82 -4.21 11.30
CA PRO A 80 0.29 -3.77 10.03
C PRO A 80 0.39 -2.26 9.82
N GLU A 81 0.92 -1.85 8.68
CA GLU A 81 0.89 -0.46 8.23
C GLU A 81 -0.56 -0.04 7.92
N GLN A 82 -0.93 1.18 8.32
CA GLN A 82 -2.19 1.81 7.91
C GLN A 82 -1.92 2.75 6.74
N TYR A 83 -2.47 2.46 5.57
CA TYR A 83 -2.24 3.24 4.35
C TYR A 83 -3.57 3.79 3.80
N ASN A 84 -3.74 5.11 3.87
CA ASN A 84 -5.01 5.77 3.53
C ASN A 84 -4.82 6.78 2.39
N PRO A 85 -4.64 6.34 1.13
CA PRO A 85 -4.42 7.26 0.03
C PRO A 85 -5.68 8.05 -0.29
N VAL A 86 -5.48 9.32 -0.68
CA VAL A 86 -6.57 10.20 -1.11
C VAL A 86 -6.58 10.28 -2.63
N ILE A 87 -7.63 9.72 -3.23
CA ILE A 87 -7.78 9.57 -4.68
C ILE A 87 -8.76 10.64 -5.18
N ASP A 88 -8.32 11.49 -6.10
CA ASP A 88 -9.21 12.46 -6.78
C ASP A 88 -10.04 11.79 -7.88
N ASN A 89 -10.96 10.92 -7.46
CA ASN A 89 -11.90 10.26 -8.35
C ASN A 89 -13.21 9.95 -7.61
N ILE A 90 -14.23 9.49 -8.35
CA ILE A 90 -15.46 8.91 -7.81
C ILE A 90 -15.20 7.44 -7.50
N CYS A 91 -15.79 6.92 -6.43
CA CYS A 91 -15.57 5.52 -6.03
C CYS A 91 -16.28 4.52 -6.97
N PRO A 92 -15.79 3.27 -7.08
CA PRO A 92 -16.40 2.23 -7.89
C PRO A 92 -17.90 2.02 -7.64
N SER A 93 -18.35 2.07 -6.38
CA SER A 93 -19.77 1.92 -6.03
C SER A 93 -20.64 3.00 -6.69
N CYS A 94 -20.24 4.27 -6.58
CA CYS A 94 -20.95 5.38 -7.23
C CYS A 94 -20.93 5.26 -8.76
N ILE A 95 -19.84 4.77 -9.34
CA ILE A 95 -19.77 4.50 -10.80
C ILE A 95 -20.78 3.43 -11.20
N GLN A 96 -20.90 2.34 -10.45
CA GLN A 96 -21.86 1.28 -10.75
C GLN A 96 -23.31 1.77 -10.64
N ILE A 97 -23.62 2.56 -9.60
CA ILE A 97 -24.95 3.18 -9.43
C ILE A 97 -25.28 4.06 -10.63
N ALA A 98 -24.37 4.95 -11.03
CA ALA A 98 -24.58 5.84 -12.17
C ALA A 98 -24.78 5.07 -13.48
N ARG A 99 -24.03 3.98 -13.69
CA ARG A 99 -24.18 3.10 -14.86
C ARG A 99 -25.54 2.40 -14.87
N ALA A 100 -25.96 1.84 -13.74
CA ALA A 100 -27.26 1.18 -13.62
C ALA A 100 -28.42 2.15 -13.88
N GLN A 101 -28.33 3.39 -13.38
CA GLN A 101 -29.31 4.44 -13.63
C GLN A 101 -29.38 4.87 -15.10
N ALA A 102 -28.23 4.92 -15.79
CA ALA A 102 -28.19 5.25 -17.21
C ALA A 102 -28.78 4.13 -18.09
N ALA A 103 -28.59 2.87 -17.71
CA ALA A 103 -29.13 1.71 -18.44
C ALA A 103 -30.65 1.50 -18.23
N ALA A 104 -31.23 2.10 -17.20
CA ALA A 104 -32.67 2.04 -16.90
C ALA A 104 -33.48 3.17 -17.57
N ARG A 105 -32.85 3.98 -18.43
CA ARG A 105 -33.44 5.10 -19.18
C ARG A 105 -33.45 4.77 -20.67
#